data_AF-A0AAD1D753-F1
#
_entry.id   AF-A0AAD1D753-F1
#
_cell.length_a   1.000
_cell.length_b   1.000
_cell.length_c   1.000
_cell.angle_alpha   90.00
_cell.angle_beta   90.00
_cell.angle_gamma   90.00
#
_symmetry.space_group_name_H-M   'P 1'
#
loop_
_entity.id
_entity.type
_entity.pdbx_description
1 polymer ?
#
loop_
_entity_poly.entity_id
_entity_poly.type
_entity_poly.pdbx_seq_one_letter_code
_entity_poly.pdbx_strand_id
1 'polypeptide(L)' 'MSDHSFPLAMAAIHMSLHSLRILAQRGLVSPEDADESLDGVFETLENLEPERLVVVQRHLDPLFAEIKQIASAKWKPAE' A
#
# COMPACT_ATOMS: atom_id res chain seq x y z
N MET A 1 -28.53 0.76 -3.25
CA MET A 1 -27.52 1.72 -2.77
C MET A 1 -26.47 1.83 -3.84
N SER A 2 -26.16 3.03 -4.32
CA SER A 2 -25.23 3.25 -5.44
C SER A 2 -23.80 2.87 -5.04
N ASP A 3 -23.17 2.05 -5.88
CA ASP A 3 -21.85 1.38 -5.73
C ASP A 3 -20.65 2.35 -5.81
N HIS A 4 -20.83 3.62 -5.42
CA HIS A 4 -19.79 4.67 -5.46
C HIS A 4 -18.80 4.61 -4.29
N SER A 5 -19.10 3.82 -3.25
CA SER A 5 -18.21 3.64 -2.10
C SER A 5 -16.93 2.90 -2.47
N PHE A 6 -17.00 1.95 -3.41
CA PHE A 6 -15.85 1.14 -3.80
C PHE A 6 -14.78 1.95 -4.56
N PRO A 7 -15.10 2.75 -5.60
CA PRO A 7 -14.12 3.62 -6.24
C PRO A 7 -13.49 4.64 -5.28
N LEU A 8 -14.26 5.19 -4.34
CA LEU A 8 -13.75 6.14 -3.35
C LEU A 8 -12.80 5.48 -2.35
N ALA A 9 -13.14 4.28 -1.86
CA ALA A 9 -12.26 3.50 -1.01
C ALA A 9 -10.94 3.16 -1.72
N MET A 10 -11.01 2.77 -2.99
CA MET A 10 -9.82 2.51 -3.81
C MET A 10 -8.96 3.75 -4.02
N ALA A 11 -9.57 4.91 -4.27
CA ALA A 11 -8.83 6.17 -4.37
C ALA A 11 -8.14 6.52 -3.05
N ALA A 12 -8.79 6.30 -1.90
CA ALA A 12 -8.22 6.54 -0.59
C ALA A 12 -7.01 5.63 -0.32
N ILE A 13 -7.14 4.32 -0.57
CA ILE A 13 -6.04 3.36 -0.43
C ILE A 13 -4.85 3.77 -1.32
N HIS A 14 -5.12 4.11 -2.59
CA HIS A 14 -4.08 4.54 -3.51
C HIS A 14 -3.37 5.82 -3.03
N MET A 15 -4.10 6.80 -2.48
CA MET A 15 -3.50 8.00 -1.90
C MET A 15 -2.61 7.71 -0.69
N SER A 16 -3.03 6.78 0.19
CA SER A 16 -2.24 6.35 1.35
C SER A 16 -0.95 5.68 0.92
N LEU A 17 -1.01 4.75 -0.04
CA LEU A 17 0.16 4.07 -0.59
C LEU A 17 1.10 5.04 -1.33
N HIS A 18 0.53 6.01 -2.05
CA HIS A 18 1.33 7.06 -2.68
C HIS A 18 2.10 7.90 -1.65
N SER A 19 1.47 8.23 -0.53
CA SER A 19 2.11 8.94 0.58
C SER A 19 3.23 8.10 1.20
N LEU A 20 2.97 6.82 1.47
CA LEU A 20 3.98 5.87 1.97
C LEU A 20 5.19 5.79 1.03
N ARG A 21 4.94 5.73 -0.29
CA ARG A 21 6.00 5.75 -1.30
C ARG A 21 6.84 7.03 -1.25
N ILE A 22 6.23 8.20 -1.10
CA ILE A 22 6.95 9.47 -0.96
C ILE A 22 7.85 9.46 0.29
N LEU A 23 7.35 8.94 1.41
CA LEU A 23 8.12 8.84 2.64
C LEU A 23 9.28 7.85 2.49
N ALA A 24 9.03 6.67 1.89
CA ALA A 24 10.06 5.69 1.57
C ALA A 24 11.14 6.27 0.64
N GLN A 25 10.77 7.03 -0.40
CA GLN A 25 11.72 7.69 -1.31
C GLN A 25 12.66 8.67 -0.59
N ARG A 26 12.17 9.27 0.50
CA ARG A 26 12.95 10.18 1.37
C ARG A 26 13.77 9.44 2.43
N GLY A 27 13.73 8.11 2.46
CA GLY A 27 14.39 7.30 3.47
C GLY A 27 13.78 7.45 4.87
N LEU A 28 12.50 7.85 4.95
CA LEU A 28 11.79 8.11 6.21
C LEU A 28 10.94 6.92 6.69
N VAL A 29 10.99 5.79 5.98
CA VAL A 29 10.24 4.57 6.31
C VAL A 29 11.20 3.40 6.23
N SER A 30 11.27 2.61 7.31
CA SER A 30 12.10 1.41 7.33
C SER A 30 11.48 0.31 6.47
N PRO A 31 12.26 -0.69 6.02
CA PRO A 31 11.68 -1.84 5.34
C PRO A 31 10.62 -2.54 6.20
N GLU A 32 10.85 -2.66 7.51
CA GLU A 32 9.88 -3.26 8.43
C GLU A 32 8.59 -2.44 8.54
N ASP A 33 8.69 -1.12 8.71
CA ASP A 33 7.51 -0.24 8.79
C ASP A 33 6.71 -0.22 7.48
N ALA A 34 7.41 -0.32 6.34
CA ALA A 34 6.79 -0.45 5.04
C ALA A 34 6.02 -1.77 4.92
N ASP A 35 6.60 -2.89 5.37
CA ASP A 35 5.93 -4.18 5.38
C ASP A 35 4.69 -4.17 6.27
N GLU A 36 4.80 -3.68 7.52
CA GLU A 36 3.67 -3.59 8.46
C GLU A 36 2.54 -2.70 7.91
N SER A 37 2.88 -1.57 7.30
CA SER A 37 1.90 -0.68 6.68
C SER A 37 1.16 -1.32 5.50
N LEU A 38 1.87 -2.13 4.70
CA LEU A 38 1.29 -2.81 3.54
C LEU A 38 0.42 -4.00 3.97
N ASP A 39 0.81 -4.72 5.01
CA ASP A 39 0.02 -5.81 5.59
C ASP A 39 -1.32 -5.30 6.14
N GLY A 40 -1.33 -4.15 6.84
CA GLY A 40 -2.60 -3.54 7.29
C GLY A 40 -3.56 -3.15 6.16
N VAL A 41 -3.04 -2.79 4.98
CA VAL A 41 -3.87 -2.57 3.79
C VAL A 41 -4.45 -3.90 3.29
N PHE A 42 -3.66 -4.98 3.28
CA PHE A 42 -4.16 -6.31 2.92
C PHE A 42 -5.27 -6.78 3.87
N GLU A 43 -5.07 -6.70 5.18
CA GLU A 43 -6.08 -7.08 6.18
C GLU A 43 -7.42 -6.37 5.98
N THR A 44 -7.37 -5.08 5.61
CA THR A 44 -8.57 -4.30 5.30
C THR A 44 -9.31 -4.84 4.07
N LEU A 45 -8.56 -5.35 3.09
CA LEU A 45 -9.07 -5.86 1.82
C LEU A 45 -9.52 -7.32 1.87
N GLU A 46 -9.05 -8.12 2.83
CA GLU A 46 -9.43 -9.53 2.99
C GLU A 46 -10.95 -9.74 3.20
N ASN A 47 -11.65 -8.70 3.66
CA ASN A 47 -13.10 -8.74 3.83
C ASN A 47 -13.89 -8.49 2.53
N LEU A 48 -13.23 -8.24 1.41
CA LEU A 48 -13.89 -8.06 0.11
C LEU A 48 -14.32 -9.40 -0.50
N GLU A 49 -15.39 -9.36 -1.29
CA GLU A 49 -15.75 -10.47 -2.17
C GLU A 49 -14.54 -10.89 -3.05
N PRO A 50 -14.28 -12.20 -3.24
CA PRO A 50 -13.07 -12.69 -3.89
C PRO A 50 -12.80 -12.06 -5.28
N GLU A 51 -13.85 -11.80 -6.06
CA GLU A 51 -13.71 -11.20 -7.39
C GLU A 51 -13.20 -9.75 -7.32
N ARG A 52 -13.63 -9.00 -6.29
CA ARG A 52 -13.17 -7.63 -6.04
C ARG A 52 -11.73 -7.64 -5.51
N LEU A 53 -11.41 -8.58 -4.63
CA LEU A 53 -10.05 -8.75 -4.10
C LEU A 53 -9.04 -8.97 -5.23
N VAL A 54 -9.35 -9.86 -6.20
CA VAL A 54 -8.46 -10.13 -7.34
C VAL A 54 -8.22 -8.88 -8.20
N VAL A 55 -9.25 -8.07 -8.43
CA VAL A 55 -9.11 -6.81 -9.19
C VAL A 55 -8.22 -5.84 -8.43
N VAL A 56 -8.44 -5.69 -7.13
CA VAL A 56 -7.66 -4.79 -6.28
C VAL A 56 -6.19 -5.22 -6.22
N GLN A 57 -5.92 -6.49 -5.96
CA GLN A 57 -4.57 -7.06 -5.89
C GLN A 57 -3.76 -6.76 -7.16
N ARG A 58 -4.34 -6.97 -8.35
CA ARG A 58 -3.64 -6.65 -9.63
C ARG A 58 -3.19 -5.19 -9.74
N HIS A 59 -3.92 -4.26 -9.11
CA HIS A 59 -3.55 -2.85 -9.11
C HIS A 59 -2.58 -2.49 -7.98
N LEU A 60 -2.68 -3.15 -6.82
CA LEU A 60 -1.90 -2.81 -5.63
C LEU A 60 -0.58 -3.56 -5.53
N ASP A 61 -0.50 -4.83 -5.94
CA ASP A 61 0.72 -5.65 -5.84
C ASP A 61 1.96 -4.98 -6.46
N PRO A 62 1.89 -4.34 -7.66
CA PRO A 62 3.04 -3.64 -8.21
C PRO A 62 3.47 -2.45 -7.35
N LEU A 63 2.51 -1.72 -6.77
CA LEU A 63 2.78 -0.56 -5.91
C LEU A 63 3.39 -1.00 -4.58
N PHE A 64 2.94 -2.13 -4.04
CA PHE A 64 3.48 -2.73 -2.82
C PHE A 64 4.95 -3.13 -3.05
N ALA A 65 5.22 -3.86 -4.14
CA ALA A 65 6.58 -4.23 -4.51
C ALA A 65 7.49 -3.00 -4.70
N GLU A 66 7.00 -1.95 -5.35
CA GLU A 66 7.73 -0.69 -5.53
C GLU A 66 8.08 -0.05 -4.17
N ILE A 67 7.11 0.06 -3.26
CA ILE A 67 7.31 0.66 -1.93
C ILE A 67 8.37 -0.13 -1.13
N LYS A 68 8.25 -1.47 -1.08
CA LYS A 68 9.20 -2.34 -0.37
C LYS A 68 10.63 -2.19 -0.90
N GLN A 69 10.78 -2.16 -2.23
CA GLN A 69 12.08 -1.96 -2.88
C GLN A 69 12.67 -0.59 -2.55
N ILE A 70 11.87 0.48 -2.60
CA ILE A 70 12.34 1.83 -2.30
C ILE A 70 12.74 1.95 -0.83
N ALA A 71 11.93 1.46 0.11
CA ALA A 71 12.23 1.48 1.53
C ALA A 71 13.57 0.78 1.82
N SER A 72 13.75 -0.42 1.26
CA SER A 72 15.02 -1.18 1.34
C SER A 72 16.23 -0.43 0.78
N ALA A 73 16.05 0.30 -0.32
CA ALA A 73 17.15 0.98 -1.00
C ALA A 73 17.50 2.36 -0.40
N LYS A 74 16.54 3.03 0.26
CA LYS A 74 16.68 4.43 0.70
C LYS A 74 16.84 4.58 2.21
N TRP A 75 16.31 3.65 2.99
CA TRP A 75 16.42 3.69 4.43
C TRP A 75 17.88 3.53 4.88
N LYS A 76 18.27 4.33 5.88
CA LYS A 76 19.54 4.19 6.57
C LYS A 76 19.24 4.23 8.07
N PRO A 77 19.62 3.19 8.84
CA PRO A 77 19.50 3.23 10.29
C PRO A 77 20.21 4.46 10.84
N ALA A 78 19.62 5.10 11.86
CA ALA A 78 20.33 6.13 12.59
C ALA A 78 21.55 5.48 13.28
N GLU A 79 22.75 5.95 12.95
CA GLU A 79 24.02 5.55 13.59
C GLU A 79 24.11 6.01 15.04
#